data_AF-A0A519TGV3-F1
#
_entry.id   AF-A0A519TGV3-F1
#
_cell.length_a   1.000
_cell.length_b   1.000
_cell.length_c   1.000
_cell.angle_alpha   90.00
_cell.angle_beta   90.00
_cell.angle_gamma   90.00
#
_symmetry.space_group_name_H-M   'P 1'
#
loop_
_entity.id
_entity.type
_entity.pdbx_description
1 polymer ?
#
loop_
_entity_poly.entity_id
_entity_poly.type
_entity_poly.pdbx_seq_one_letter_code
_entity_poly.pdbx_strand_id
1 'polypeptide(L)'
;MSKPASTSPTAENTQLKDIVAHAKEYGFVFQSSEIYDGLAAVYDYGPNGVELKNNLKRLWWEAMTQLHGNVVGIDAAIFMDPRTWEASGHVAGFNDPLIDNLDSKKRYRADVLLEEKAAEYEKAGDPARGAALTAEMGRLLTANDLAGVRQLILDEEIKCPVSGTGKWTEVRQFNLMFSTQGSAVDSDAPPVYLRPETAQGIFVNFLNVQKSARMKIPFGIAQIGKAFRNEIVARQFIFRMREFEQMEMQFFVRPGTEGE
;
A
#
# COMPACT_ATOMS: atom_id res chain seq x y z
N MET A 1 -36.57 -21.39 2.61
CA MET A 1 -35.70 -20.25 2.26
C MET A 1 -34.91 -19.87 3.50
N SER A 2 -33.70 -20.40 3.65
CA SER A 2 -32.85 -20.11 4.80
C SER A 2 -32.04 -18.84 4.51
N LYS A 3 -32.11 -17.83 5.38
CA LYS A 3 -31.23 -16.65 5.30
C LYS A 3 -29.77 -17.12 5.38
N PRO A 4 -28.83 -16.53 4.63
CA PRO A 4 -27.41 -16.85 4.82
C PRO A 4 -27.02 -16.42 6.24
N ALA A 5 -26.32 -17.31 6.94
CA ALA A 5 -25.85 -17.08 8.30
C ALA A 5 -24.95 -15.84 8.31
N SER A 6 -25.30 -14.82 9.10
CA SER A 6 -24.40 -13.72 9.39
C SER A 6 -23.22 -14.31 10.17
N THR A 7 -22.04 -14.33 9.55
CA THR A 7 -20.80 -14.71 10.21
C THR A 7 -20.59 -13.82 11.44
N SER A 8 -20.65 -14.43 12.62
CA SER A 8 -20.38 -13.74 13.88
C SER A 8 -18.94 -13.21 13.84
N PRO A 9 -18.69 -11.94 14.22
CA PRO A 9 -17.34 -11.39 14.19
C PRO A 9 -16.42 -12.20 15.12
N THR A 10 -15.25 -12.60 14.62
CA THR A 10 -14.17 -13.20 15.41
C THR A 10 -13.71 -12.25 16.52
N ALA A 11 -13.18 -12.78 17.62
CA ALA A 11 -12.75 -11.97 18.79
C ALA A 11 -11.74 -10.85 18.43
N GLU A 12 -10.80 -11.13 17.52
CA GLU A 12 -9.86 -10.12 16.98
C GLU A 12 -10.57 -8.96 16.26
N ASN A 13 -11.67 -9.26 15.56
CA ASN A 13 -12.47 -8.27 14.84
C ASN A 13 -13.31 -7.40 15.79
N THR A 14 -13.58 -7.89 17.01
CA THR A 14 -14.23 -7.11 18.07
C THR A 14 -13.24 -6.15 18.72
N GLN A 15 -12.02 -6.61 19.04
CA GLN A 15 -10.98 -5.75 19.64
C GLN A 15 -10.59 -4.57 18.74
N LEU A 16 -10.47 -4.80 17.43
CA LEU A 16 -10.16 -3.72 16.49
C LEU A 16 -11.27 -2.65 16.47
N LYS A 17 -12.54 -3.04 16.57
CA LYS A 17 -13.65 -2.08 16.63
C LYS A 17 -13.59 -1.22 17.89
N ASP A 18 -13.24 -1.81 19.02
CA ASP A 18 -13.08 -1.09 20.28
C ASP A 18 -11.93 -0.09 20.20
N ILE A 19 -10.80 -0.46 19.58
CA ILE A 19 -9.67 0.44 19.32
C ILE A 19 -10.09 1.60 18.40
N VAL A 20 -10.81 1.32 17.32
CA VAL A 20 -11.30 2.35 16.39
C VAL A 20 -12.24 3.32 17.08
N ALA A 21 -13.18 2.80 17.89
CA ALA A 21 -14.10 3.62 18.67
C ALA A 21 -13.35 4.52 19.67
N HIS A 22 -12.38 3.96 20.41
CA HIS A 22 -11.55 4.72 21.33
C HIS A 22 -10.70 5.79 20.62
N ALA A 23 -10.07 5.44 19.50
CA ALA A 23 -9.25 6.36 18.73
C ALA A 23 -10.06 7.57 18.24
N LYS A 24 -11.33 7.36 17.86
CA LYS A 24 -12.25 8.43 17.49
C LYS A 24 -12.70 9.25 18.71
N GLU A 25 -13.21 8.60 19.75
CA GLU A 25 -13.77 9.27 20.93
C GLU A 25 -12.75 10.16 21.65
N TYR A 26 -11.49 9.70 21.74
CA TYR A 26 -10.42 10.39 22.47
C TYR A 26 -9.51 11.24 21.57
N GLY A 27 -9.91 11.52 20.33
CA GLY A 27 -9.21 12.49 19.49
C GLY A 27 -7.84 12.03 18.98
N PHE A 28 -7.69 10.75 18.65
CA PHE A 28 -6.51 10.21 17.98
C PHE A 28 -6.64 10.25 16.46
N VAL A 29 -7.68 9.64 15.89
CA VAL A 29 -7.85 9.50 14.44
C VAL A 29 -9.31 9.66 14.07
N PHE A 30 -9.57 10.46 13.04
CA PHE A 30 -10.89 10.74 12.48
C PHE A 30 -10.97 10.33 11.02
N GLN A 31 -12.17 10.00 10.56
CA GLN A 31 -12.42 9.85 9.13
C GLN A 31 -12.23 11.21 8.45
N SER A 32 -11.34 11.30 7.47
CA SER A 32 -11.12 12.59 6.80
C SER A 32 -12.37 13.02 6.05
N SER A 33 -12.72 14.31 6.13
CA SER A 33 -13.93 14.89 5.55
C SER A 33 -15.24 14.24 6.05
N GLU A 34 -15.31 13.82 7.32
CA GLU A 34 -16.46 13.09 7.88
C GLU A 34 -17.82 13.79 7.69
N ILE A 35 -17.86 15.13 7.74
CA ILE A 35 -19.10 15.90 7.52
C ILE A 35 -19.66 15.79 6.08
N TYR A 36 -18.86 15.27 5.16
CA TYR A 36 -19.19 15.02 3.75
C TYR A 36 -19.16 13.51 3.44
N ASP A 37 -19.64 12.69 4.37
CA ASP A 37 -19.64 11.21 4.31
C ASP A 37 -18.26 10.54 4.35
N GLY A 38 -17.19 11.33 4.44
CA GLY A 38 -15.82 10.85 4.56
C GLY A 38 -15.18 10.42 3.24
N LEU A 39 -13.86 10.60 3.14
CA LEU A 39 -13.06 10.11 2.03
C LEU A 39 -12.42 8.75 2.37
N ALA A 40 -12.85 7.68 1.70
CA ALA A 40 -12.41 6.32 1.99
C ALA A 40 -10.87 6.18 2.03
N ALA A 41 -10.36 5.48 3.06
CA ALA A 41 -8.93 5.25 3.33
C ALA A 41 -8.09 6.53 3.51
N VAL A 42 -8.70 7.66 3.82
CA VAL A 42 -8.01 8.90 4.21
C VAL A 42 -8.47 9.30 5.61
N TYR A 43 -7.51 9.58 6.50
CA TYR A 43 -7.79 9.83 7.91
C TYR A 43 -7.02 11.05 8.41
N ASP A 44 -7.65 11.80 9.30
CA ASP A 44 -7.06 12.96 9.96
C ASP A 44 -6.62 12.59 11.38
N TYR A 45 -5.49 13.12 11.85
CA TYR A 45 -5.02 12.89 13.22
C TYR A 45 -5.50 14.03 14.12
N GLY A 46 -6.24 13.68 15.19
CA GLY A 46 -6.77 14.63 16.17
C GLY A 46 -5.72 15.13 17.17
N PRO A 47 -6.12 15.89 18.21
CA PRO A 47 -5.18 16.50 19.17
C PRO A 47 -4.22 15.50 19.85
N ASN A 48 -4.72 14.36 20.30
CA ASN A 48 -3.86 13.33 20.92
C ASN A 48 -3.09 12.54 19.86
N GLY A 49 -3.68 12.36 18.67
CA GLY A 49 -3.06 11.65 17.56
C GLY A 49 -1.84 12.37 17.00
N VAL A 50 -1.91 13.69 16.84
CA VAL A 50 -0.80 14.49 16.33
C VAL A 50 0.37 14.51 17.30
N GLU A 51 0.12 14.61 18.61
CA GLU A 51 1.16 14.54 19.64
C GLU A 51 1.83 13.16 19.68
N LEU A 52 1.04 12.08 19.67
CA LEU A 52 1.56 10.71 19.61
C LEU A 52 2.44 10.50 18.37
N LYS A 53 1.95 10.95 17.21
CA LYS A 53 2.65 10.82 15.93
C LYS A 53 3.94 11.63 15.90
N ASN A 54 3.93 12.86 16.41
CA ASN A 54 5.13 13.70 16.48
C ASN A 54 6.18 13.10 17.44
N ASN A 55 5.75 12.57 18.59
CA ASN A 55 6.63 11.88 19.53
C ASN A 55 7.32 10.67 18.89
N LEU A 56 6.56 9.85 18.15
CA LEU A 56 7.11 8.69 17.44
C LEU A 56 8.11 9.11 16.36
N LYS A 57 7.77 10.12 15.55
CA LYS A 57 8.67 10.66 14.52
C LYS A 57 9.97 11.20 15.09
N ARG A 58 9.89 11.97 16.19
CA ARG A 58 11.07 12.50 16.88
C ARG A 58 11.97 11.37 17.39
N LEU A 59 11.38 10.39 18.09
CA LEU A 59 12.13 9.26 18.63
C LEU A 59 12.86 8.50 17.52
N TRP A 60 12.17 8.21 16.41
CA TRP A 60 12.78 7.53 15.27
C TRP A 60 13.89 8.37 14.62
N TRP A 61 13.66 9.67 14.44
CA TRP A 61 14.64 10.57 13.82
C TRP A 61 15.92 10.69 14.66
N GLU A 62 15.77 10.85 15.98
CA GLU A 62 16.88 10.86 16.93
C GLU A 62 17.63 9.52 16.87
N ALA A 63 16.90 8.40 16.94
CA ALA A 63 17.51 7.08 16.86
C ALA A 63 18.31 6.88 15.56
N MET A 64 17.78 7.31 14.42
CA MET A 64 18.46 7.13 13.13
C MET A 64 19.62 8.11 12.95
N THR A 65 19.39 9.41 13.11
CA THR A 65 20.35 10.44 12.66
C THR A 65 21.25 11.02 13.75
N GLN A 66 20.90 10.84 15.02
CA GLN A 66 21.67 11.38 16.15
C GLN A 66 22.41 10.30 16.93
N LEU A 67 21.83 9.09 17.02
CA LEU A 67 22.50 7.96 17.68
C LEU A 67 23.42 7.16 16.75
N HIS A 68 23.33 7.36 15.42
CA HIS A 68 24.25 6.76 14.45
C HIS A 68 25.09 7.84 13.78
N GLY A 69 26.42 7.78 13.95
CA GLY A 69 27.34 8.75 13.35
C GLY A 69 27.46 8.64 11.82
N ASN A 70 26.90 7.59 11.22
CA ASN A 70 26.96 7.33 9.78
C ASN A 70 25.59 7.39 9.08
N VAL A 71 24.56 7.96 9.69
CA VAL A 71 23.24 8.13 9.06
C VAL A 71 22.87 9.61 9.05
N VAL A 72 22.51 10.13 7.89
CA VAL A 72 22.19 11.56 7.70
C VAL A 72 20.76 11.73 7.19
N GLY A 73 20.15 12.89 7.47
CA GLY A 73 18.77 13.19 7.08
C GLY A 73 18.65 13.92 5.75
N ILE A 74 17.55 13.69 5.03
CA ILE A 74 17.09 14.52 3.91
C ILE A 74 15.56 14.69 3.96
N ASP A 75 15.05 15.76 3.36
CA ASP A 75 13.63 15.93 3.04
C ASP A 75 13.48 16.22 1.54
N ALA A 76 13.22 15.18 0.75
CA ALA A 76 12.97 15.32 -0.68
C ALA A 76 11.52 15.74 -0.96
N ALA A 77 11.31 16.46 -2.06
CA ALA A 77 9.98 16.83 -2.53
C ALA A 77 9.08 15.61 -2.84
N ILE A 78 7.76 15.83 -2.79
CA ILE A 78 6.76 14.82 -3.21
C ILE A 78 6.72 14.73 -4.73
N PHE A 79 6.72 15.87 -5.42
CA PHE A 79 6.75 15.93 -6.87
C PHE A 79 8.17 15.68 -7.38
N MET A 80 8.29 14.70 -8.27
CA MET A 80 9.54 14.33 -8.92
C MET A 80 9.30 14.21 -10.43
N ASP A 81 10.36 14.36 -11.21
CA ASP A 81 10.30 14.14 -12.66
C ASP A 81 9.74 12.72 -12.95
N PRO A 82 8.76 12.57 -13.86
CA PRO A 82 8.11 11.28 -14.15
C PRO A 82 9.09 10.16 -14.50
N ARG A 83 10.22 10.49 -15.13
CA ARG A 83 11.28 9.53 -15.49
C ARG A 83 11.88 8.83 -14.27
N THR A 84 11.78 9.42 -13.08
CA THR A 84 12.18 8.78 -11.82
C THR A 84 11.37 7.52 -11.57
N TRP A 85 10.05 7.58 -11.82
CA TRP A 85 9.12 6.48 -11.60
C TRP A 85 9.16 5.44 -12.73
N GLU A 86 9.53 5.87 -13.95
CA GLU A 86 9.82 4.96 -15.05
C GLU A 86 11.10 4.17 -14.80
N ALA A 87 12.19 4.86 -14.43
CA ALA A 87 13.50 4.24 -14.18
C ALA A 87 13.48 3.28 -12.98
N SER A 88 12.70 3.59 -11.95
CA SER A 88 12.49 2.69 -10.81
C SER A 88 11.49 1.56 -11.10
N GLY A 89 10.83 1.57 -12.26
CA GLY A 89 9.87 0.54 -12.66
C GLY A 89 8.46 0.71 -12.08
N HIS A 90 8.20 1.75 -11.29
CA HIS A 90 6.89 1.98 -10.67
C HIS A 90 5.77 2.20 -11.69
N VAL A 91 6.05 2.87 -12.82
CA VAL A 91 5.04 3.08 -13.87
C VAL A 91 4.60 1.73 -14.48
N ALA A 92 5.53 0.80 -14.68
CA ALA A 92 5.26 -0.48 -15.35
C ALA A 92 4.86 -1.60 -14.38
N GLY A 93 5.38 -1.61 -13.16
CA GLY A 93 5.28 -2.73 -12.21
C GLY A 93 4.46 -2.44 -10.95
N PHE A 94 4.14 -1.18 -10.65
CA PHE A 94 3.38 -0.84 -9.43
C PHE A 94 1.86 -0.89 -9.67
N ASN A 95 1.39 -2.09 -10.04
CA ASN A 95 0.01 -2.32 -10.44
C ASN A 95 -0.63 -3.43 -9.59
N ASP A 96 -1.91 -3.26 -9.26
CA ASP A 96 -2.73 -4.32 -8.69
C ASP A 96 -3.59 -4.98 -9.80
N PRO A 97 -3.75 -6.32 -9.80
CA PRO A 97 -4.64 -7.02 -10.71
C PRO A 97 -6.10 -6.84 -10.24
N LEU A 98 -6.93 -6.18 -11.04
CA LEU A 98 -8.30 -5.85 -10.68
C LEU A 98 -9.33 -6.55 -11.53
N ILE A 99 -10.45 -6.88 -10.90
CA ILE A 99 -11.62 -7.48 -11.52
C ILE A 99 -12.91 -6.83 -10.98
N ASP A 100 -13.89 -6.57 -11.85
CA ASP A 100 -15.19 -6.05 -11.42
C ASP A 100 -16.26 -7.14 -11.58
N ASN A 101 -17.26 -7.12 -10.69
CA ASN A 101 -18.46 -7.93 -10.86
C ASN A 101 -19.54 -7.14 -11.62
N LEU A 102 -20.06 -7.70 -12.70
CA LEU A 102 -21.00 -7.01 -13.59
C LEU A 102 -22.34 -6.67 -12.92
N ASP A 103 -22.79 -7.50 -11.98
CA ASP A 103 -24.09 -7.31 -11.33
C ASP A 103 -24.01 -6.31 -10.17
N SER A 104 -23.01 -6.44 -9.29
CA SER A 104 -22.82 -5.53 -8.14
C SER A 104 -22.11 -4.22 -8.47
N LYS A 105 -21.42 -4.16 -9.63
CA LYS A 105 -20.53 -3.05 -10.05
C LYS A 105 -19.41 -2.75 -9.04
N LYS A 106 -19.14 -3.68 -8.12
CA LYS A 106 -18.05 -3.57 -7.15
C LYS A 106 -16.77 -4.09 -7.78
N ARG A 107 -15.68 -3.45 -7.38
CA ARG A 107 -14.31 -3.72 -7.81
C ARG A 107 -13.58 -4.50 -6.72
N TYR A 108 -12.82 -5.49 -7.15
CA TYR A 108 -12.07 -6.38 -6.28
C TYR A 108 -10.65 -6.55 -6.81
N ARG A 109 -9.77 -6.91 -5.89
CA ARG A 109 -8.42 -7.35 -6.18
C ARG A 109 -8.45 -8.84 -6.48
N ALA A 110 -7.97 -9.22 -7.66
CA ALA A 110 -8.04 -10.59 -8.17
C ALA A 110 -7.20 -11.55 -7.30
N ASP A 111 -6.03 -11.09 -6.85
CA ASP A 111 -5.16 -11.82 -5.93
C ASP A 111 -5.81 -12.03 -4.56
N VAL A 112 -6.40 -10.98 -3.96
CA VAL A 112 -7.09 -11.10 -2.67
C VAL A 112 -8.26 -12.08 -2.72
N LEU A 113 -9.02 -12.13 -3.83
CA LEU A 113 -10.09 -13.11 -4.00
C LEU A 113 -9.56 -14.55 -3.97
N LEU A 114 -8.42 -14.80 -4.61
CA LEU A 114 -7.77 -16.11 -4.64
C LEU A 114 -7.12 -16.46 -3.29
N GLU A 115 -6.54 -15.49 -2.59
CA GLU A 115 -5.99 -15.65 -1.23
C GLU A 115 -7.10 -15.97 -0.22
N GLU A 116 -8.22 -15.25 -0.26
CA GLU A 116 -9.39 -15.54 0.58
C GLU A 116 -9.90 -16.97 0.30
N LYS A 117 -9.90 -17.40 -0.96
CA LYS A 117 -10.28 -18.76 -1.35
C LYS A 117 -9.29 -19.83 -0.87
N ALA A 118 -7.99 -19.56 -0.96
CA ALA A 118 -6.96 -20.45 -0.44
C ALA A 118 -7.11 -20.65 1.08
N ALA A 119 -7.37 -19.56 1.82
CA ALA A 119 -7.63 -19.60 3.25
C ALA A 119 -8.92 -20.37 3.61
N GLU A 120 -9.94 -20.37 2.74
CA GLU A 120 -11.12 -21.24 2.89
C GLU A 120 -10.74 -22.72 2.81
N TYR A 121 -9.88 -23.12 1.87
CA TYR A 121 -9.42 -24.50 1.75
C TYR A 121 -8.63 -24.97 2.97
N GLU A 122 -7.73 -24.12 3.48
CA GLU A 122 -6.99 -24.42 4.71
C GLU A 122 -7.93 -24.65 5.89
N LYS A 123 -8.95 -23.78 6.07
CA LYS A 123 -9.95 -23.92 7.13
C LYS A 123 -10.84 -25.15 6.97
N ALA A 124 -11.07 -25.58 5.73
CA ALA A 124 -11.80 -26.80 5.40
C ALA A 124 -10.97 -28.09 5.58
N GLY A 125 -9.70 -27.97 5.98
CA GLY A 125 -8.80 -29.11 6.22
C GLY A 125 -8.02 -29.57 4.99
N ASP A 126 -7.96 -28.75 3.93
CA ASP A 126 -7.18 -29.01 2.71
C ASP A 126 -6.12 -27.92 2.45
N PRO A 127 -5.07 -27.86 3.28
CA PRO A 127 -4.00 -26.88 3.10
C PRO A 127 -3.17 -27.12 1.82
N ALA A 128 -3.17 -28.34 1.28
CA ALA A 128 -2.46 -28.66 0.05
C ALA A 128 -3.09 -27.94 -1.15
N ARG A 129 -4.42 -27.92 -1.22
CA ARG A 129 -5.15 -27.17 -2.25
C ARG A 129 -4.98 -25.66 -2.11
N GLY A 130 -5.01 -25.15 -0.87
CA GLY A 130 -4.73 -23.73 -0.61
C GLY A 130 -3.35 -23.31 -1.13
N ALA A 131 -2.31 -24.08 -0.77
CA ALA A 131 -0.94 -23.82 -1.23
C ALA A 131 -0.79 -23.92 -2.76
N ALA A 132 -1.45 -24.90 -3.40
CA ALA A 132 -1.43 -25.04 -4.85
C ALA A 132 -2.07 -23.83 -5.56
N LEU A 133 -3.19 -23.33 -5.03
CA LEU A 133 -3.87 -22.15 -5.57
C LEU A 133 -2.99 -20.90 -5.48
N THR A 134 -2.36 -20.68 -4.32
CA THR A 134 -1.44 -19.54 -4.12
C THR A 134 -0.21 -19.64 -5.03
N ALA A 135 0.33 -20.85 -5.23
CA ALA A 135 1.47 -21.07 -6.12
C ALA A 135 1.11 -20.77 -7.59
N GLU A 136 -0.05 -21.26 -8.06
CA GLU A 136 -0.49 -21.03 -9.43
C GLU A 136 -0.83 -19.55 -9.68
N MET A 137 -1.49 -18.89 -8.72
CA MET A 137 -1.70 -17.45 -8.75
C MET A 137 -0.36 -16.70 -8.88
N GLY A 138 0.63 -17.04 -8.05
CA GLY A 138 1.96 -16.41 -8.09
C GLY A 138 2.65 -16.60 -9.43
N ARG A 139 2.53 -17.79 -10.04
CA ARG A 139 3.07 -18.08 -11.39
C ARG A 139 2.42 -17.19 -12.46
N LEU A 140 1.08 -17.11 -12.45
CA LEU A 140 0.32 -16.33 -13.44
C LEU A 140 0.60 -14.83 -13.33
N LEU A 141 0.66 -14.28 -12.11
CA LEU A 141 0.97 -12.88 -11.89
C LEU A 141 2.41 -12.54 -12.29
N THR A 142 3.38 -13.42 -12.02
CA THR A 142 4.77 -13.24 -12.45
C THR A 142 4.90 -13.26 -13.97
N ALA A 143 4.11 -14.09 -14.66
CA ALA A 143 4.05 -14.15 -16.11
C ALA A 143 3.19 -13.03 -16.74
N ASN A 144 2.54 -12.18 -15.92
CA ASN A 144 1.56 -11.19 -16.33
C ASN A 144 0.40 -11.78 -17.17
N ASP A 145 0.02 -13.02 -16.90
CA ASP A 145 -1.08 -13.73 -17.57
C ASP A 145 -2.42 -13.45 -16.85
N LEU A 146 -2.99 -12.27 -17.12
CA LEU A 146 -4.23 -11.81 -16.48
C LEU A 146 -5.46 -12.63 -16.91
N ALA A 147 -5.44 -13.19 -18.12
CA ALA A 147 -6.50 -14.07 -18.60
C ALA A 147 -6.49 -15.38 -17.81
N GLY A 148 -5.31 -15.94 -17.55
CA GLY A 148 -5.14 -17.09 -16.67
C GLY A 148 -5.61 -16.80 -15.23
N VAL A 149 -5.30 -15.62 -14.68
CA VAL A 149 -5.80 -15.23 -13.34
C VAL A 149 -7.32 -15.19 -13.30
N ARG A 150 -7.97 -14.64 -14.34
CA ARG A 150 -9.43 -14.66 -14.45
C ARG A 150 -9.97 -16.08 -14.53
N GLN A 151 -9.35 -16.92 -15.36
CA GLN A 151 -9.79 -18.29 -15.54
C GLN A 151 -9.70 -19.05 -14.21
N LEU A 152 -8.63 -18.85 -13.44
CA LEU A 152 -8.46 -19.43 -12.12
C LEU A 152 -9.57 -19.01 -11.14
N ILE A 153 -10.01 -17.75 -11.17
CA ILE A 153 -11.16 -17.26 -10.38
C ILE A 153 -12.46 -17.97 -10.77
N LEU A 154 -12.66 -18.24 -12.05
CA LEU A 154 -13.85 -18.94 -12.56
C LEU A 154 -13.81 -20.44 -12.21
N ASP A 155 -12.65 -21.08 -12.36
CA ASP A 155 -12.43 -22.50 -12.09
C ASP A 155 -12.61 -22.83 -10.60
N GLU A 156 -12.18 -21.92 -9.72
CA GLU A 156 -12.40 -22.03 -8.27
C GLU A 156 -13.81 -21.58 -7.82
N GLU A 157 -14.70 -21.29 -8.78
CA GLU A 157 -16.09 -20.87 -8.58
C GLU A 157 -16.25 -19.72 -7.58
N ILE A 158 -15.30 -18.77 -7.57
CA ILE A 158 -15.31 -17.66 -6.62
C ILE A 158 -16.49 -16.73 -6.94
N LYS A 159 -17.37 -16.53 -5.95
CA LYS A 159 -18.57 -15.69 -6.07
C LYS A 159 -18.34 -14.33 -5.44
N CYS A 160 -18.94 -13.30 -6.03
CA CYS A 160 -18.93 -11.96 -5.46
C CYS A 160 -19.60 -11.96 -4.07
N PRO A 161 -18.93 -11.43 -3.02
CA PRO A 161 -19.49 -11.40 -1.66
C PRO A 161 -20.79 -10.62 -1.53
N VAL A 162 -21.03 -9.66 -2.44
CA VAL A 162 -22.20 -8.76 -2.39
C VAL A 162 -23.37 -9.31 -3.21
N SER A 163 -23.13 -9.72 -4.46
CA SER A 163 -24.21 -10.18 -5.36
C SER A 163 -24.40 -11.71 -5.36
N GLY A 164 -23.42 -12.47 -4.87
CA GLY A 164 -23.42 -13.94 -4.97
C GLY A 164 -23.21 -14.47 -6.39
N THR A 165 -22.94 -13.61 -7.37
CA THR A 165 -22.76 -14.00 -8.78
C THR A 165 -21.27 -14.14 -9.14
N GLY A 166 -20.95 -15.08 -10.03
CA GLY A 166 -19.62 -15.27 -10.62
C GLY A 166 -19.42 -14.51 -11.93
N LYS A 167 -20.21 -13.46 -12.19
CA LYS A 167 -20.13 -12.68 -13.43
C LYS A 167 -19.01 -11.64 -13.36
N TRP A 168 -17.80 -12.09 -13.63
CA TRP A 168 -16.59 -11.29 -13.55
C TRP A 168 -16.17 -10.71 -14.91
N THR A 169 -15.69 -9.46 -14.92
CA THR A 169 -15.03 -8.85 -16.09
C THR A 169 -13.65 -9.45 -16.35
N GLU A 170 -12.99 -9.01 -17.42
CA GLU A 170 -11.55 -9.23 -17.59
C GLU A 170 -10.74 -8.63 -16.42
N VAL A 171 -9.64 -9.30 -16.08
CA VAL A 171 -8.66 -8.78 -15.12
C VAL A 171 -7.80 -7.75 -15.84
N ARG A 172 -7.57 -6.61 -15.20
CA ARG A 172 -6.72 -5.53 -15.73
C ARG A 172 -5.76 -5.03 -14.67
N GLN A 173 -4.58 -4.62 -15.11
CA GLN A 173 -3.61 -3.93 -14.26
C GLN A 173 -4.11 -2.52 -13.94
N PHE A 174 -3.97 -2.12 -12.69
CA PHE A 174 -4.28 -0.77 -12.26
C PHE A 174 -3.12 -0.16 -11.51
N ASN A 175 -2.58 0.91 -12.05
CA ASN A 175 -1.45 1.61 -11.44
C ASN A 175 -1.89 2.26 -10.13
N LEU A 176 -1.14 1.96 -9.08
CA LEU A 176 -1.40 2.44 -7.73
C LEU A 176 -0.82 3.83 -7.46
N MET A 177 -0.16 4.48 -8.41
CA MET A 177 0.29 5.86 -8.24
C MET A 177 -0.84 6.84 -8.53
N PHE A 178 -0.92 7.90 -7.73
CA PHE A 178 -1.76 9.05 -8.07
C PHE A 178 -1.04 9.92 -9.09
N SER A 179 -1.68 10.17 -10.23
CA SER A 179 -1.21 11.12 -11.25
C SER A 179 -1.98 12.43 -11.18
N THR A 180 -1.30 13.53 -11.43
CA THR A 180 -1.85 14.87 -11.67
C THR A 180 -1.25 15.47 -12.93
N GLN A 181 -1.89 16.48 -13.50
CA GLN A 181 -1.31 17.24 -14.61
C GLN A 181 -0.16 18.11 -14.07
N GLY A 182 0.99 18.06 -14.75
CA GLY A 182 2.18 18.86 -14.38
C GLY A 182 2.07 20.32 -14.80
N SER A 183 1.18 20.65 -15.73
CA SER A 183 0.92 22.00 -16.22
C SER A 183 -0.58 22.25 -16.28
N ALA A 184 -0.99 23.45 -15.89
CA ALA A 184 -2.39 23.88 -15.98
C ALA A 184 -2.82 24.28 -17.40
N VAL A 185 -1.85 24.48 -18.31
CA VAL A 185 -2.08 25.07 -19.64
C VAL A 185 -1.82 24.08 -20.77
N ASP A 186 -0.94 23.12 -20.52
CA ASP A 186 -0.53 22.13 -21.52
C ASP A 186 -1.15 20.77 -21.16
N SER A 187 -2.22 20.42 -21.87
CA SER A 187 -2.91 19.12 -21.70
C SER A 187 -2.07 17.94 -22.18
N ASP A 188 -1.05 18.18 -23.00
CA ASP A 188 -0.19 17.15 -23.58
C ASP A 188 1.09 16.95 -22.75
N ALA A 189 1.29 17.77 -21.71
CA ALA A 189 2.40 17.60 -20.78
C ALA A 189 2.31 16.24 -20.07
N PRO A 190 3.46 15.55 -19.87
CA PRO A 190 3.47 14.28 -19.17
C PRO A 190 2.90 14.42 -17.75
N PRO A 191 2.17 13.40 -17.26
CA PRO A 191 1.61 13.44 -15.93
C PRO A 191 2.72 13.45 -14.88
N VAL A 192 2.50 14.15 -13.77
CA VAL A 192 3.35 14.12 -12.59
C VAL A 192 2.68 13.23 -11.54
N TYR A 193 3.48 12.48 -10.79
CA TYR A 193 2.96 11.54 -9.79
C TYR A 193 3.17 12.05 -8.37
N LEU A 194 2.22 11.74 -7.48
CA LEU A 194 2.48 11.74 -6.05
C LEU A 194 3.28 10.48 -5.71
N ARG A 195 4.41 10.65 -5.02
CA ARG A 195 5.31 9.53 -4.74
C ARG A 195 4.63 8.38 -3.96
N PRO A 196 4.79 7.11 -4.39
CA PRO A 196 4.28 5.94 -3.67
C PRO A 196 5.16 5.47 -2.50
N GLU A 197 6.38 6.02 -2.39
CA GLU A 197 7.37 5.74 -1.35
C GLU A 197 8.33 6.94 -1.15
N THR A 198 9.12 6.94 -0.08
CA THR A 198 10.13 7.98 0.18
C THR A 198 11.54 7.68 -0.36
N ALA A 199 11.84 6.41 -0.65
CA ALA A 199 13.15 5.92 -1.05
C ALA A 199 13.73 6.58 -2.31
N GLN A 200 12.91 6.83 -3.34
CA GLN A 200 13.41 7.42 -4.59
C GLN A 200 14.04 8.80 -4.38
N GLY A 201 13.50 9.60 -3.47
CA GLY A 201 14.06 10.91 -3.09
C GLY A 201 15.47 10.80 -2.51
N ILE A 202 15.76 9.71 -1.80
CA ILE A 202 17.07 9.38 -1.26
C ILE A 202 18.02 8.97 -2.39
N PHE A 203 17.59 8.07 -3.28
CA PHE A 203 18.44 7.56 -4.37
C PHE A 203 18.88 8.65 -5.33
N VAL A 204 17.97 9.53 -5.76
CA VAL A 204 18.33 10.63 -6.68
C VAL A 204 19.30 11.64 -6.04
N ASN A 205 19.31 11.74 -4.71
CA ASN A 205 20.17 12.65 -3.97
C ASN A 205 21.42 11.99 -3.38
N PHE A 206 21.68 10.71 -3.67
CA PHE A 206 22.81 9.96 -3.09
C PHE A 206 24.13 10.74 -3.20
N LEU A 207 24.49 11.21 -4.40
CA LEU A 207 25.74 11.96 -4.63
C LEU A 207 25.74 13.34 -3.98
N ASN A 208 24.58 14.02 -3.92
CA ASN A 208 24.46 15.33 -3.29
C ASN A 208 24.73 15.23 -1.78
N VAL A 209 24.07 14.26 -1.12
CA VAL A 209 24.18 14.00 0.31
C VAL A 209 25.57 13.48 0.67
N GLN A 210 26.09 12.50 -0.08
CA GLN A 210 27.43 11.96 0.17
C GLN A 210 28.49 13.06 0.16
N LYS A 211 28.44 13.98 -0.81
CA LYS A 211 29.41 15.07 -0.95
C LYS A 211 29.25 16.13 0.13
N SER A 212 28.03 16.59 0.40
CA SER A 212 27.78 17.69 1.35
C SER A 212 28.03 17.26 2.80
N ALA A 213 27.60 16.05 3.17
CA ALA A 213 27.81 15.49 4.51
C ALA A 213 29.16 14.76 4.66
N ARG A 214 29.95 14.66 3.58
CA ARG A 214 31.28 14.02 3.57
C ARG A 214 31.27 12.57 4.04
N MET A 215 30.21 11.84 3.73
CA MET A 215 30.03 10.45 4.14
C MET A 215 30.86 9.49 3.30
N LYS A 216 31.30 8.39 3.92
CA LYS A 216 31.94 7.25 3.26
C LYS A 216 31.08 6.01 3.46
N ILE A 217 31.05 5.14 2.46
CA ILE A 217 30.37 3.83 2.57
C ILE A 217 31.09 2.99 3.64
N PRO A 218 30.37 2.40 4.63
CA PRO A 218 28.91 2.36 4.72
C PRO A 218 28.30 3.58 5.43
N PHE A 219 27.20 4.11 4.84
CA PHE A 219 26.43 5.19 5.45
C PHE A 219 24.95 5.09 5.05
N GLY A 220 24.08 5.63 5.88
CA GLY A 220 22.65 5.69 5.64
C GLY A 220 22.16 7.09 5.31
N ILE A 221 21.04 7.15 4.59
CA ILE A 221 20.26 8.37 4.43
C ILE A 221 18.84 8.07 4.88
N ALA A 222 18.34 8.87 5.82
CA ALA A 222 17.00 8.74 6.40
C ALA A 222 16.08 9.86 5.90
N GLN A 223 14.81 9.53 5.69
CA GLN A 223 13.76 10.49 5.34
C GLN A 223 12.47 10.14 6.08
N ILE A 224 11.79 11.16 6.56
CA ILE A 224 10.40 11.07 7.01
C ILE A 224 9.55 11.90 6.06
N GLY A 225 8.46 11.34 5.55
CA GLY A 225 7.56 12.13 4.72
C GLY A 225 6.32 11.38 4.24
N LYS A 226 5.42 12.12 3.59
CA LYS A 226 4.19 11.56 3.03
C LYS A 226 4.46 10.71 1.80
N ALA A 227 3.68 9.65 1.64
CA ALA A 227 3.60 8.82 0.46
C ALA A 227 2.12 8.50 0.16
N PHE A 228 1.83 8.21 -1.10
CA PHE A 228 0.47 8.08 -1.60
C PHE A 228 0.31 6.81 -2.41
N ARG A 229 -0.69 5.99 -2.07
CA ARG A 229 -1.03 4.77 -2.80
C ARG A 229 -2.50 4.78 -3.13
N ASN A 230 -2.85 4.60 -4.39
CA ASN A 230 -4.22 4.60 -4.88
C ASN A 230 -4.91 3.25 -4.56
N GLU A 231 -4.92 2.93 -3.27
CA GLU A 231 -5.50 1.72 -2.71
C GLU A 231 -7.01 1.71 -2.97
N ILE A 232 -7.50 0.57 -3.44
CA ILE A 232 -8.88 0.41 -3.88
C ILE A 232 -9.72 -0.16 -2.74
N VAL A 233 -9.13 -1.04 -1.93
CA VAL A 233 -9.83 -1.72 -0.85
C VAL A 233 -9.43 -1.09 0.48
N ALA A 234 -10.21 -0.11 0.90
CA ALA A 234 -10.13 0.49 2.23
C ALA A 234 -10.66 -0.51 3.28
N ARG A 235 -9.79 -1.37 3.82
CA ARG A 235 -10.11 -2.29 4.92
C ARG A 235 -9.14 -2.04 6.07
N GLN A 236 -9.61 -2.30 7.30
CA GLN A 236 -8.78 -2.29 8.52
C GLN A 236 -8.20 -0.90 8.88
N PHE A 237 -9.04 0.14 9.00
CA PHE A 237 -8.64 1.42 9.62
C PHE A 237 -7.33 2.00 9.04
N ILE A 238 -6.37 2.43 9.88
CA ILE A 238 -5.10 3.02 9.45
C ILE A 238 -4.09 2.01 8.84
N PHE A 239 -4.42 0.72 8.73
CA PHE A 239 -3.54 -0.28 8.13
C PHE A 239 -3.49 -0.19 6.59
N ARG A 240 -4.56 0.31 5.95
CA ARG A 240 -4.60 0.56 4.50
C ARG A 240 -5.10 1.97 4.22
N MET A 241 -4.16 2.88 3.97
CA MET A 241 -4.42 4.30 3.73
C MET A 241 -3.97 4.71 2.32
N ARG A 242 -4.65 5.71 1.74
CA ARG A 242 -4.26 6.32 0.47
C ARG A 242 -3.18 7.38 0.60
N GLU A 243 -3.13 8.01 1.76
CA GLU A 243 -2.12 8.99 2.15
C GLU A 243 -1.61 8.58 3.53
N PHE A 244 -0.29 8.42 3.68
CA PHE A 244 0.34 8.07 4.96
C PHE A 244 1.74 8.64 5.03
N GLU A 245 2.34 8.64 6.22
CA GLU A 245 3.75 9.02 6.41
C GLU A 245 4.60 7.78 6.59
N GLN A 246 5.76 7.76 5.95
CA GLN A 246 6.77 6.73 6.11
C GLN A 246 8.02 7.30 6.76
N MET A 247 8.75 6.44 7.44
CA MET A 247 10.07 6.72 8.00
C MET A 247 11.00 5.65 7.42
N GLU A 248 11.74 6.02 6.37
CA GLU A 248 12.59 5.08 5.63
C GLU A 248 14.06 5.48 5.77
N MET A 249 14.92 4.48 5.86
CA MET A 249 16.37 4.65 5.91
C MET A 249 16.99 3.70 4.89
N GLN A 250 17.71 4.26 3.93
CA GLN A 250 18.46 3.49 2.94
C GLN A 250 19.91 3.43 3.36
N PHE A 251 20.39 2.24 3.74
CA PHE A 251 21.76 2.01 4.19
C PHE A 251 22.60 1.48 3.03
N PHE A 252 23.59 2.27 2.61
CA PHE A 252 24.44 1.94 1.48
C PHE A 252 25.69 1.22 1.97
N VAL A 253 25.89 -0.01 1.50
CA VAL A 253 27.04 -0.86 1.81
C VAL A 253 27.74 -1.29 0.53
N ARG A 254 28.95 -1.86 0.64
CA ARG A 254 29.57 -2.50 -0.52
C ARG A 254 28.91 -3.88 -0.73
N PRO A 255 28.68 -4.30 -1.97
CA PRO A 255 28.23 -5.66 -2.23
C PRO A 255 29.16 -6.69 -1.61
N GLY A 256 28.60 -7.66 -0.87
CA GLY A 256 29.33 -8.70 -0.16
C GLY A 256 29.75 -8.35 1.27
N THR A 257 29.43 -7.16 1.77
CA THR A 257 29.69 -6.74 3.17
C THR A 257 28.40 -6.44 3.93
N GLU A 258 27.27 -7.02 3.53
CA GLU A 258 25.94 -6.68 4.09
C GLU A 258 25.77 -7.09 5.56
N GLY A 259 26.59 -8.01 6.06
CA GLY A 259 26.54 -8.54 7.43
C GLY A 259 27.72 -8.17 8.33
N GLU A 260 28.64 -7.32 7.85
CA GLU A 260 29.75 -6.75 8.63
C GLU A 260 29.33 -5.44 9.31
#